data_AF-A0A8J8AQB7-F1
#
_entry.id   AF-A0A8J8AQB7-F1
#
_cell.length_a   1.000
_cell.length_b   1.000
_cell.length_c   1.000
_cell.angle_alpha   90.00
_cell.angle_beta   90.00
_cell.angle_gamma   90.00
#
_symmetry.space_group_name_H-M   'P 1'
#
loop_
_entity.id
_entity.type
_entity.pdbx_description
1 polymer ?
#
loop_
_entity_poly.entity_id
_entity_poly.type
_entity_poly.pdbx_seq_one_letter_code
_entity_poly.pdbx_strand_id
1 'polypeptide(L)'
;MDAKGKTEINASLAGQYVASQNKMPDLSFAMNINDGYLDYEKAPASVKNLLFKFSAKLPQLNTDSLKVDIDTLHFTLDKSYLNANMHIVGVNHVNLKAFADADLDAEKLFDATGIQGLDIKGNYKCKLIANGNYYAKVV
;
A
#
# COMPACT_ATOMS: atom_id res chain seq x y z
N MET A 1 14.70 6.10 16.90
CA MET A 1 14.19 5.52 15.63
C MET A 1 15.13 5.93 14.52
N ASP A 2 15.73 4.96 13.83
CA ASP A 2 16.56 5.18 12.65
C ASP A 2 15.80 4.72 11.40
N ALA A 3 15.79 5.53 10.35
CA ALA A 3 15.08 5.26 9.11
C ALA A 3 15.93 5.72 7.93
N LYS A 4 16.12 4.84 6.94
CA LYS A 4 16.94 5.08 5.74
C LYS A 4 16.25 4.53 4.50
N GLY A 5 16.61 5.07 3.35
CA GLY A 5 16.09 4.64 2.05
C GLY A 5 16.09 5.79 1.05
N LYS A 6 16.15 5.45 -0.24
CA LYS A 6 15.91 6.41 -1.32
C LYS A 6 14.41 6.52 -1.54
N THR A 7 13.85 7.67 -1.19
CA THR A 7 12.42 7.90 -1.22
C THR A 7 12.08 9.02 -2.20
N GLU A 8 11.23 8.71 -3.17
CA GLU A 8 10.64 9.67 -4.10
C GLU A 8 9.14 9.72 -3.85
N ILE A 9 8.61 10.92 -3.64
CA ILE A 9 7.18 11.15 -3.43
C ILE A 9 6.74 12.22 -4.41
N ASN A 10 5.71 11.91 -5.19
CA ASN A 10 5.10 12.83 -6.13
C ASN A 10 3.60 12.92 -5.82
N ALA A 11 3.10 14.13 -5.68
CA ALA A 11 1.67 14.39 -5.54
C ALA A 11 1.29 15.55 -6.45
N SER A 12 0.17 15.41 -7.15
CA SER A 12 -0.34 16.47 -8.02
C SER A 12 -1.86 16.53 -7.99
N LEU A 13 -2.38 17.75 -7.94
CA LEU A 13 -3.78 18.05 -8.21
C LEU A 13 -3.80 18.94 -9.46
N ALA A 14 -4.26 18.39 -10.58
CA ALA A 14 -4.13 19.04 -11.89
C ALA A 14 -5.49 19.17 -12.59
N GLY A 15 -5.72 20.30 -13.25
CA GLY A 15 -6.99 20.59 -13.93
C GLY A 15 -7.78 21.70 -13.26
N GLN A 16 -8.95 21.98 -13.82
CA GLN A 16 -9.81 23.08 -13.36
C GLN A 16 -10.89 22.57 -12.42
N TYR A 17 -11.17 23.33 -11.38
CA TYR A 17 -12.39 23.21 -10.60
C TYR A 17 -13.43 24.21 -11.13
N VAL A 18 -14.53 23.70 -11.69
CA VAL A 18 -15.66 24.52 -12.18
C VAL A 18 -16.96 23.89 -11.70
N ALA A 19 -17.44 24.36 -10.55
CA ALA A 19 -18.63 23.81 -9.88
C ALA A 19 -19.89 23.81 -10.77
N SER A 20 -20.12 24.87 -11.54
CA SER A 20 -21.27 25.00 -12.45
C SER A 20 -21.28 23.99 -13.60
N GLN A 21 -20.13 23.40 -13.92
CA GLN A 21 -19.97 22.40 -14.97
C GLN A 21 -19.67 21.01 -14.40
N ASN A 22 -19.75 20.84 -13.06
CA ASN A 22 -19.31 19.64 -12.35
C ASN A 22 -17.89 19.18 -12.74
N LYS A 23 -17.00 20.13 -13.03
CA LYS A 23 -15.62 19.85 -13.43
C LYS A 23 -14.73 19.82 -12.20
N MET A 24 -14.06 18.70 -11.99
CA MET A 24 -13.13 18.46 -10.90
C MET A 24 -11.72 18.22 -11.45
N PRO A 25 -10.67 18.57 -10.70
CA PRO A 25 -9.29 18.23 -11.05
C PRO A 25 -9.01 16.73 -10.89
N ASP A 26 -7.90 16.28 -11.49
CA ASP A 26 -7.34 14.95 -11.29
C ASP A 26 -6.36 14.96 -10.13
N LEU A 27 -6.51 14.01 -9.21
CA LEU A 27 -5.52 13.76 -8.15
C LEU A 27 -4.62 12.61 -8.56
N SER A 28 -3.30 12.77 -8.43
CA SER A 28 -2.33 11.70 -8.56
C SER A 28 -1.36 11.72 -7.38
N PHE A 29 -1.00 10.53 -6.91
CA PHE A 29 0.00 10.33 -5.88
C PHE A 29 0.88 9.14 -6.28
N ALA A 30 2.18 9.24 -6.09
CA ALA A 30 3.12 8.15 -6.28
C ALA A 30 4.20 8.19 -5.21
N MET A 31 4.61 7.01 -4.75
CA MET A 31 5.69 6.83 -3.81
C MET A 31 6.58 5.70 -4.29
N ASN A 32 7.90 5.92 -4.25
CA ASN A 32 8.90 4.92 -4.58
C ASN A 32 9.97 4.92 -3.50
N ILE A 33 10.07 3.83 -2.76
CA ILE A 33 11.08 3.59 -1.73
C ILE A 33 11.97 2.45 -2.22
N ASN A 34 13.27 2.72 -2.30
CA ASN A 34 14.30 1.72 -2.62
C ASN A 34 15.32 1.66 -1.48
N ASP A 35 15.82 0.45 -1.22
CA ASP A 35 16.80 0.18 -0.15
C ASP A 35 16.32 0.69 1.23
N GLY A 36 15.02 0.58 1.50
CA GLY A 36 14.42 1.08 2.72
C GLY A 36 14.79 0.25 3.95
N TYR A 37 14.91 0.94 5.08
CA TYR A 37 15.28 0.39 6.39
C TYR A 37 14.54 1.15 7.49
N LEU A 38 13.96 0.42 8.44
CA LEU A 38 13.34 0.99 9.64
C LEU A 38 13.82 0.23 10.86
N ASP A 39 14.43 0.96 11.79
CA ASP A 39 14.89 0.44 13.07
C ASP A 39 14.33 1.26 14.21
N TYR A 40 13.39 0.64 14.91
CA TYR A 40 12.80 1.21 16.09
C TYR A 40 13.56 0.68 17.31
N GLU A 41 14.12 1.58 18.13
CA GLU A 41 15.05 1.21 19.22
C GLU A 41 14.50 0.19 20.22
N LYS A 42 13.18 0.12 20.38
CA LYS A 42 12.52 -0.83 21.30
C LYS A 42 12.03 -2.10 20.60
N ALA A 43 12.14 -2.18 19.29
CA ALA A 43 11.70 -3.33 18.52
C ALA A 43 12.72 -4.48 18.62
N PRO A 44 12.26 -5.73 18.64
CA PRO A 44 13.14 -6.88 18.66
C PRO A 44 13.87 -7.12 17.33
N ALA A 45 13.43 -6.48 16.23
CA ALA A 45 14.02 -6.60 14.91
C ALA A 45 13.72 -5.34 14.06
N SER A 46 14.58 -5.09 13.07
CA SER A 46 14.45 -3.97 12.12
C SER A 46 13.91 -4.45 10.76
N VAL A 47 13.08 -3.63 10.12
CA VAL A 47 12.64 -3.85 8.73
C VAL A 47 13.81 -3.54 7.79
N LYS A 48 14.11 -4.47 6.88
CA LYS A 48 15.21 -4.39 5.92
C LYS A 48 14.73 -4.70 4.51
N ASN A 49 15.51 -4.26 3.52
CA ASN A 49 15.24 -4.51 2.10
C ASN A 49 13.85 -4.02 1.68
N LEU A 50 13.38 -2.92 2.27
CA LEU A 50 12.06 -2.38 1.95
C LEU A 50 12.10 -1.80 0.54
N LEU A 51 11.35 -2.44 -0.36
CA LEU A 51 11.01 -1.93 -1.68
C LEU A 51 9.52 -1.64 -1.69
N PHE A 52 9.15 -0.40 -2.00
CA PHE A 52 7.75 -0.01 -2.07
C PHE A 52 7.53 0.92 -3.25
N LYS A 53 6.79 0.45 -4.25
CA LYS A 53 6.43 1.24 -5.42
C LYS A 53 4.91 1.28 -5.54
N PHE A 54 4.38 2.46 -5.28
CA PHE A 54 2.97 2.74 -5.16
C PHE A 54 2.55 3.89 -6.06
N SER A 55 1.36 3.80 -6.64
CA SER A 55 0.67 4.94 -7.21
C SER A 55 -0.83 4.87 -7.02
N ALA A 56 -1.46 6.03 -6.86
CA ALA A 56 -2.89 6.21 -6.86
C ALA A 56 -3.26 7.34 -7.81
N LYS A 57 -4.29 7.12 -8.64
CA LYS A 57 -4.85 8.13 -9.55
C LYS A 57 -6.34 8.19 -9.37
N LEU A 58 -6.87 9.39 -9.16
CA LEU A 58 -8.29 9.65 -8.98
C LEU A 58 -8.72 10.76 -9.95
N PRO A 59 -9.00 10.40 -11.22
CA PRO A 59 -9.43 11.33 -12.25
C PRO A 59 -10.74 12.01 -11.84
N GLN A 60 -10.81 13.33 -12.01
CA GLN A 60 -11.96 14.16 -11.69
C GLN A 60 -12.50 13.96 -10.26
N LEU A 61 -11.66 13.51 -9.33
CA LEU A 61 -12.06 13.13 -7.98
C LEU A 61 -13.21 12.08 -7.95
N ASN A 62 -13.37 11.28 -9.02
CA ASN A 62 -14.39 10.24 -9.13
C ASN A 62 -13.87 8.90 -8.59
N THR A 63 -14.45 8.43 -7.49
CA THR A 63 -14.05 7.19 -6.80
C THR A 63 -14.22 5.93 -7.66
N ASP A 64 -15.14 5.91 -8.62
CA ASP A 64 -15.29 4.77 -9.55
C ASP A 64 -14.19 4.73 -10.62
N SER A 65 -13.45 5.83 -10.79
CA SER A 65 -12.26 5.90 -11.63
C SER A 65 -10.95 5.81 -10.85
N LEU A 66 -11.02 5.59 -9.52
CA LEU A 66 -9.84 5.40 -8.69
C LEU A 66 -9.03 4.22 -9.20
N LYS A 67 -7.74 4.44 -9.43
CA LYS A 67 -6.76 3.40 -9.73
C LYS A 67 -5.74 3.38 -8.62
N VAL A 68 -5.50 2.22 -8.04
CA VAL A 68 -4.47 2.00 -7.01
C VAL A 68 -3.57 0.88 -7.48
N ASP A 69 -2.27 1.15 -7.48
CA ASP A 69 -1.23 0.26 -7.95
C ASP A 69 -0.15 0.15 -6.86
N ILE A 70 -0.03 -1.02 -6.26
CA ILE A 70 1.17 -1.46 -5.56
C ILE A 70 1.91 -2.38 -6.55
N ASP A 71 2.85 -1.81 -7.29
CA ASP A 71 3.69 -2.56 -8.24
C ASP A 71 4.64 -3.51 -7.50
N THR A 72 5.15 -3.05 -6.35
CA THR A 72 5.99 -3.86 -5.47
C THR A 72 5.81 -3.41 -4.04
N LEU A 73 5.59 -4.37 -3.15
CA LEU A 73 5.83 -4.26 -1.73
C LEU A 73 6.66 -5.47 -1.31
N HIS A 74 7.90 -5.23 -0.94
CA HIS A 74 8.81 -6.24 -0.44
C HIS A 74 9.50 -5.75 0.82
N PHE A 75 9.65 -6.61 1.82
CA PHE A 75 10.56 -6.39 2.93
C PHE A 75 10.92 -7.70 3.62
N THR A 76 11.93 -7.62 4.49
CA THR A 76 12.34 -8.68 5.41
C THR A 76 12.44 -8.15 6.83
N LEU A 77 12.18 -9.01 7.82
CA LEU A 77 12.22 -8.69 9.25
C LEU A 77 12.58 -9.96 10.03
N ASP A 78 13.78 -10.04 10.59
CA ASP A 78 14.29 -11.28 11.22
C ASP A 78 14.16 -12.50 10.27
N LYS A 79 13.28 -13.45 10.56
CA LYS A 79 12.97 -14.62 9.71
C LYS A 79 11.74 -14.41 8.82
N SER A 80 11.07 -13.28 8.96
CA SER A 80 9.85 -12.93 8.27
C SER A 80 10.09 -12.20 6.96
N TYR A 81 9.15 -12.33 6.03
CA TYR A 81 9.16 -11.63 4.75
C TYR A 81 7.73 -11.35 4.24
N LEU A 82 7.63 -10.35 3.37
CA LEU A 82 6.46 -10.10 2.52
C LEU A 82 6.92 -9.86 1.09
N ASN A 83 6.22 -10.45 0.14
CA ASN A 83 6.25 -10.10 -1.28
C ASN A 83 4.82 -9.89 -1.74
N ALA A 84 4.48 -8.69 -2.22
CA ALA A 84 3.14 -8.39 -2.67
C ALA A 84 3.11 -7.44 -3.88
N ASN A 85 2.09 -7.61 -4.71
CA ASN A 85 1.65 -6.64 -5.70
C ASN A 85 0.12 -6.62 -5.73
N MET A 86 -0.44 -5.47 -6.10
CA MET A 86 -1.87 -5.27 -6.14
C MET A 86 -2.23 -4.18 -7.14
N HIS A 87 -3.21 -4.48 -8.00
CA HIS A 87 -3.83 -3.54 -8.92
C HIS A 87 -5.34 -3.49 -8.63
N ILE A 88 -5.84 -2.30 -8.34
CA ILE A 88 -7.26 -2.03 -8.09
C ILE A 88 -7.75 -0.94 -9.03
N VAL A 89 -8.90 -1.16 -9.66
CA VAL A 89 -9.66 -0.13 -10.37
C VAL A 89 -11.08 -0.07 -9.84
N GLY A 90 -11.53 1.13 -9.50
CA GLY A 90 -12.88 1.42 -8.98
C GLY A 90 -13.07 1.05 -7.51
N VAL A 91 -14.10 1.64 -6.89
CA VAL A 91 -14.49 1.37 -5.49
C VAL A 91 -15.83 0.62 -5.42
N ASN A 92 -16.82 1.00 -6.23
CA ASN A 92 -18.12 0.30 -6.26
C ASN A 92 -18.06 -0.99 -7.10
N HIS A 93 -17.25 -0.96 -8.16
CA HIS A 93 -17.01 -2.04 -9.11
C HIS A 93 -15.52 -2.34 -9.12
N VAL A 94 -15.05 -3.07 -8.12
CA VAL A 94 -13.63 -3.31 -7.88
C VAL A 94 -13.13 -4.35 -8.88
N ASN A 95 -12.29 -3.94 -9.83
CA ASN A 95 -11.42 -4.87 -10.55
C ASN A 95 -10.14 -5.04 -9.75
N LEU A 96 -9.88 -6.25 -9.26
CA LEU A 96 -8.73 -6.57 -8.42
C LEU A 96 -7.85 -7.61 -9.10
N LYS A 97 -6.54 -7.35 -9.14
CA LYS A 97 -5.51 -8.37 -9.30
C LYS A 97 -4.52 -8.21 -8.15
N ALA A 98 -4.28 -9.26 -7.39
CA ALA A 98 -3.33 -9.23 -6.29
C ALA A 98 -2.59 -10.54 -6.16
N PHE A 99 -1.34 -10.43 -5.73
CA PHE A 99 -0.50 -11.52 -5.31
C PHE A 99 0.12 -11.16 -3.97
N ALA A 100 0.14 -12.11 -3.04
CA ALA A 100 0.92 -11.99 -1.81
C ALA A 100 1.53 -13.35 -1.43
N ASP A 101 2.79 -13.33 -1.05
CA ASP A 101 3.51 -14.44 -0.41
C ASP A 101 4.18 -13.89 0.84
N ALA A 102 3.81 -14.42 2.00
CA ALA A 102 4.24 -13.89 3.28
C ALA A 102 4.44 -15.00 4.32
N ASP A 103 5.44 -14.82 5.17
CA ASP A 103 5.63 -15.52 6.44
C ASP A 103 6.01 -14.45 7.46
N LEU A 104 5.06 -14.02 8.29
CA LEU A 104 5.16 -12.83 9.12
C LEU A 104 4.94 -13.17 10.60
N ASP A 105 5.88 -12.79 11.44
CA ASP A 105 5.64 -12.57 12.87
C ASP A 105 5.01 -11.18 13.01
N ALA A 106 3.70 -11.13 13.21
CA ALA A 106 2.97 -9.86 13.25
C ALA A 106 3.41 -9.00 14.43
N GLU A 107 3.63 -9.60 15.61
CA GLU A 107 4.02 -8.85 16.80
C GLU A 107 5.33 -8.09 16.55
N LYS A 108 6.35 -8.79 15.99
CA LYS A 108 7.61 -8.14 15.60
C LYS A 108 7.42 -7.05 14.55
N LEU A 109 6.53 -7.26 13.57
CA LEU A 109 6.29 -6.27 12.52
C LEU A 109 5.65 -5.00 13.09
N PHE A 110 4.65 -5.13 13.96
CA PHE A 110 4.01 -3.99 14.61
C PHE A 110 4.99 -3.25 15.52
N ASP A 111 5.80 -3.98 16.28
CA ASP A 111 6.88 -3.39 17.09
C ASP A 111 7.90 -2.63 16.24
N ALA A 112 8.34 -3.22 15.12
CA ALA A 112 9.36 -2.65 14.23
C ALA A 112 8.87 -1.42 13.45
N THR A 113 7.57 -1.34 13.16
CA THR A 113 6.97 -0.24 12.40
C THR A 113 6.43 0.88 13.28
N GLY A 114 6.24 0.61 14.58
CA GLY A 114 5.66 1.57 15.52
C GLY A 114 4.18 1.86 15.26
N ILE A 115 3.47 0.99 14.52
CA ILE A 115 2.03 1.14 14.26
C ILE A 115 1.28 0.90 15.58
N GLN A 116 0.66 1.95 16.11
CA GLN A 116 -0.11 1.90 17.35
C GLN A 116 -1.62 1.69 17.08
N GLY A 117 -2.34 1.13 18.04
CA GLY A 117 -3.79 0.95 17.96
C GLY A 117 -4.27 -0.34 17.29
N LEU A 118 -3.34 -1.21 16.88
CA LEU A 118 -3.62 -2.57 16.42
C LEU A 118 -2.87 -3.57 17.30
N ASP A 119 -3.60 -4.47 17.98
CA ASP A 119 -3.03 -5.57 18.75
C ASP A 119 -3.14 -6.86 17.94
N ILE A 120 -2.22 -7.00 16.97
CA ILE A 120 -2.18 -8.17 16.08
C ILE A 120 -0.91 -8.96 16.42
N LYS A 121 -1.11 -10.22 16.82
CA LYS A 121 -0.05 -11.10 17.28
C LYS A 121 -0.13 -12.46 16.58
N GLY A 122 1.01 -13.14 16.54
CA GLY A 122 1.12 -14.49 15.99
C GLY A 122 1.81 -14.54 14.63
N ASN A 123 1.91 -15.77 14.11
CA ASN A 123 2.59 -16.06 12.86
C ASN A 123 1.56 -16.19 11.72
N TYR A 124 1.69 -15.33 10.72
CA TYR A 124 0.82 -15.26 9.56
C TYR A 124 1.56 -15.75 8.33
N LYS A 125 1.15 -16.92 7.83
CA LYS A 125 1.62 -17.43 6.54
C LYS A 125 0.52 -17.26 5.51
N CYS A 126 0.86 -16.65 4.38
CA CYS A 126 -0.09 -16.37 3.32
C CYS A 126 0.52 -16.70 1.98
N LYS A 127 -0.24 -17.42 1.15
CA LYS A 127 -0.06 -17.45 -0.30
C LYS A 127 -1.41 -17.12 -0.93
N LEU A 128 -1.51 -15.92 -1.49
CA LEU A 128 -2.74 -15.36 -2.04
C LEU A 128 -2.54 -15.02 -3.51
N ILE A 129 -3.49 -15.45 -4.33
CA ILE A 129 -3.69 -14.96 -5.69
C ILE A 129 -5.15 -14.58 -5.79
N ALA A 130 -5.44 -13.32 -6.10
CA ALA A 130 -6.79 -12.82 -6.35
C ALA A 130 -6.83 -12.19 -7.74
N ASN A 131 -7.84 -12.55 -8.53
CA ASN A 131 -8.09 -11.95 -9.83
C ASN A 131 -9.59 -12.00 -10.09
N GLY A 132 -10.27 -10.86 -9.98
CA GLY A 132 -11.72 -10.84 -10.04
C GLY A 132 -12.33 -9.45 -10.11
N ASN A 133 -13.62 -9.45 -10.43
CA ASN A 133 -14.48 -8.28 -10.34
C ASN A 133 -15.41 -8.46 -9.13
N TYR A 134 -15.37 -7.51 -8.20
CA TYR A 134 -16.15 -7.54 -6.97
C TYR A 134 -17.11 -6.35 -6.97
N TYR A 135 -18.38 -6.63 -6.72
CA TYR A 135 -19.47 -5.66 -6.78
C TYR A 135 -20.02 -5.48 -5.38
N ALA A 136 -20.03 -4.24 -4.89
CA ALA A 136 -20.75 -3.92 -3.66
C ALA A 136 -22.25 -3.91 -3.95
N LYS A 137 -22.90 -5.09 -3.93
CA LYS A 137 -24.36 -5.17 -4.01
C LYS A 137 -24.92 -5.57 -2.64
N VAL A 138 -25.57 -4.59 -2.00
CA VAL A 138 -26.62 -4.86 -1.02
C VAL A 138 -27.78 -5.48 -1.80
N VAL A 139 -28.13 -6.72 -1.48
CA VAL A 139 -29.38 -7.35 -1.90
C VAL A 139 -30.46 -6.91 -0.92
#